data_AF-A0A958T3V1-F1
#
_entry.id   AF-A0A958T3V1-F1
#
_cell.length_a   1.000
_cell.length_b   1.000
_cell.length_c   1.000
_cell.angle_alpha   90.00
_cell.angle_beta   90.00
_cell.angle_gamma   90.00
#
_symmetry.space_group_name_H-M   'P 1'
#
loop_
_entity.id
_entity.type
_entity.pdbx_description
1 polymer ?
#
loop_
_entity_poly.entity_id
_entity_poly.type
_entity_poly.pdbx_seq_one_letter_code
_entity_poly.pdbx_strand_id
1 'polypeptide(L)'
;MGTNVLVTGSNGQLGLTIKELYGLNDEGLNFTFFSKEELDISNNQETTKIFTQNQFDYCINCAAYTNVEQAEVDVDEAFKVNAEGVRVLAHACQLANVVLIHISTDYVFD
;
A
#
# COMPACT_ATOMS: atom_id res chain seq x y z
N MET A 1 -11.97 -4.90 20.63
CA MET A 1 -11.89 -4.94 19.16
C MET A 1 -10.56 -4.31 18.80
N GLY A 2 -9.70 -5.04 18.10
CA GLY A 2 -8.43 -4.50 17.62
C GLY A 2 -8.63 -3.69 16.34
N THR A 3 -7.72 -2.78 16.06
CA THR A 3 -7.66 -2.00 14.81
C THR A 3 -6.98 -2.84 13.73
N ASN A 4 -7.64 -3.05 12.61
CA ASN A 4 -7.11 -3.85 11.50
C ASN A 4 -6.38 -2.95 10.50
N VAL A 5 -5.10 -3.25 10.24
CA VAL A 5 -4.23 -2.43 9.41
C VAL A 5 -3.71 -3.23 8.22
N LEU A 6 -4.04 -2.80 7.02
CA LEU A 6 -3.47 -3.30 5.79
C LEU A 6 -2.12 -2.61 5.51
N VAL A 7 -1.09 -3.35 5.13
CA VAL A 7 0.19 -2.84 4.62
C VAL A 7 0.46 -3.42 3.24
N THR A 8 0.52 -2.57 2.21
CA THR A 8 0.88 -2.97 0.84
C THR A 8 2.38 -2.80 0.61
N GLY A 9 2.96 -3.50 -0.37
CA GLY A 9 4.39 -3.41 -0.65
C GLY A 9 5.24 -3.97 0.50
N SER A 10 4.74 -5.02 1.16
CA SER A 10 5.30 -5.55 2.41
C SER A 10 6.75 -6.06 2.32
N ASN A 11 7.22 -6.38 1.11
CA ASN A 11 8.59 -6.80 0.84
C ASN A 11 9.58 -5.63 0.66
N GLY A 12 9.09 -4.39 0.59
CA GLY A 12 9.92 -3.20 0.58
C GLY A 12 10.52 -2.88 1.94
N GLN A 13 11.50 -1.98 1.99
CA GLN A 13 12.23 -1.64 3.22
C GLN A 13 11.29 -1.27 4.38
N LEU A 14 10.38 -0.32 4.16
CA LEU A 14 9.43 0.11 5.20
C LEU A 14 8.44 -1.00 5.58
N GLY A 15 7.94 -1.76 4.60
CA GLY A 15 7.04 -2.89 4.86
C GLY A 15 7.68 -3.96 5.75
N LEU A 16 8.94 -4.31 5.47
CA LEU A 16 9.73 -5.25 6.27
C LEU A 16 9.98 -4.71 7.68
N THR A 17 10.35 -3.44 7.83
CA THR A 17 10.57 -2.80 9.13
C THR A 17 9.29 -2.79 9.97
N ILE A 18 8.13 -2.43 9.38
CA ILE A 18 6.84 -2.50 10.09
C ILE A 18 6.55 -3.93 10.53
N LYS A 19 6.78 -4.92 9.66
CA LYS A 19 6.55 -6.34 9.97
C LYS A 19 7.46 -6.84 11.10
N GLU A 20 8.73 -6.44 11.12
CA GLU A 20 9.69 -6.81 12.16
C GLU A 20 9.31 -6.20 13.52
N LEU A 21 8.95 -4.92 13.55
CA LEU A 21 8.65 -4.21 14.79
C LEU A 21 7.25 -4.52 15.34
N TYR A 22 6.27 -4.77 14.46
CA TYR A 22 4.85 -4.79 14.84
C TYR A 22 4.06 -6.00 14.33
N GLY A 23 4.69 -6.92 13.59
CA GLY A 23 3.99 -8.10 13.05
C GLY A 23 3.46 -9.08 14.11
N LEU A 24 3.95 -8.99 15.36
CA LEU A 24 3.50 -9.77 16.51
C LEU A 24 3.10 -8.87 17.70
N ASN A 25 2.77 -7.59 17.46
CA ASN A 25 2.42 -6.69 18.56
C ASN A 25 1.10 -7.11 19.24
N ASP A 26 0.98 -6.81 20.54
CA ASP A 26 -0.22 -7.08 21.36
C ASP A 26 -0.91 -5.77 21.79
N GLU A 27 -0.74 -4.71 21.01
CA GLU A 27 -1.31 -3.38 21.31
C GLU A 27 -2.73 -3.23 20.73
N GLY A 28 -3.35 -4.35 20.35
CA GLY A 28 -4.64 -4.36 19.67
C GLY A 28 -4.56 -3.87 18.21
N LEU A 29 -3.39 -3.93 17.57
CA LEU A 29 -3.24 -3.69 16.14
C LEU A 29 -3.07 -5.03 15.40
N ASN A 30 -3.98 -5.32 14.47
CA ASN A 30 -3.92 -6.54 13.66
C ASN A 30 -3.42 -6.20 12.26
N PHE A 31 -2.16 -6.48 11.98
CA PHE A 31 -1.57 -6.20 10.67
C PHE A 31 -1.81 -7.32 9.66
N THR A 32 -2.18 -6.93 8.44
CA THR A 32 -2.20 -7.80 7.26
C THR A 32 -1.24 -7.23 6.22
N PHE A 33 -0.30 -8.06 5.76
CA PHE A 33 0.78 -7.64 4.86
C PHE A 33 0.57 -8.28 3.49
N PHE A 34 0.58 -7.48 2.43
CA PHE A 34 0.57 -7.97 1.04
C PHE A 34 1.79 -7.49 0.27
N SER A 35 2.49 -8.42 -0.38
CA SER A 35 3.54 -8.12 -1.35
C SER A 35 2.95 -7.72 -2.70
N LYS A 36 3.80 -7.34 -3.66
CA LYS A 36 3.38 -7.05 -5.04
C LYS A 36 2.73 -8.28 -5.71
N GLU A 37 3.21 -9.47 -5.39
CA GLU A 37 2.71 -10.73 -5.96
C GLU A 37 1.35 -11.14 -5.39
N GLU A 38 1.00 -10.64 -4.20
CA GLU A 38 -0.27 -10.94 -3.52
C GLU A 38 -1.32 -9.84 -3.72
N LEU A 39 -0.88 -8.60 -3.98
CA LEU A 39 -1.74 -7.47 -4.32
C LEU A 39 -0.99 -6.48 -5.22
N ASP A 40 -1.34 -6.49 -6.52
CA ASP A 40 -0.99 -5.40 -7.42
C ASP A 40 -1.97 -4.25 -7.22
N ILE A 41 -1.51 -3.16 -6.60
CA ILE A 41 -2.35 -1.98 -6.33
C ILE A 41 -2.85 -1.27 -7.60
N SER A 42 -2.23 -1.51 -8.76
CA SER A 42 -2.72 -1.01 -10.04
C SER A 42 -3.91 -1.81 -10.59
N ASN A 43 -4.18 -3.00 -10.03
CA ASN A 43 -5.29 -3.84 -10.41
C ASN A 43 -6.54 -3.52 -9.57
N ASN A 44 -7.48 -2.79 -10.19
CA ASN A 44 -8.73 -2.38 -9.55
C ASN A 44 -9.59 -3.55 -9.08
N GLN A 45 -9.69 -4.62 -9.86
CA GLN A 45 -10.55 -5.77 -9.50
C GLN A 45 -10.01 -6.49 -8.28
N GLU A 46 -8.70 -6.73 -8.25
CA GLU A 46 -8.01 -7.39 -7.15
C GLU A 46 -8.05 -6.55 -5.88
N THR A 47 -7.75 -5.24 -5.99
CA THR A 47 -7.83 -4.31 -4.87
C THR A 47 -9.24 -4.26 -4.29
N THR A 48 -10.26 -4.10 -5.13
CA THR A 48 -11.66 -4.09 -4.68
C THR A 48 -12.02 -5.41 -3.97
N LYS A 49 -11.55 -6.54 -4.50
CA LYS A 49 -11.79 -7.86 -3.87
C LYS A 49 -11.16 -7.94 -2.48
N ILE A 50 -9.91 -7.50 -2.31
CA ILE A 50 -9.24 -7.51 -1.00
C ILE A 50 -10.00 -6.66 0.03
N PHE A 51 -10.43 -5.46 -0.34
CA PHE A 51 -11.16 -4.56 0.56
C PHE A 51 -12.59 -5.01 0.86
N THR A 52 -13.22 -5.79 -0.02
CA THR A 52 -14.58 -6.34 0.24
C THR A 52 -14.55 -7.64 1.04
N GLN A 53 -13.49 -8.43 0.93
CA GLN A 53 -13.35 -9.70 1.64
C GLN A 53 -12.80 -9.55 3.07
N ASN A 54 -12.18 -8.41 3.37
CA ASN A 54 -11.56 -8.13 4.65
C ASN A 54 -12.15 -6.85 5.25
N GLN A 55 -12.00 -6.67 6.55
CA GLN A 55 -12.41 -5.45 7.26
C GLN A 55 -11.14 -4.76 7.75
N PHE A 56 -10.82 -3.60 7.18
CA PHE A 56 -9.67 -2.78 7.57
C PHE A 56 -10.16 -1.46 8.15
N ASP A 57 -9.40 -0.91 9.09
CA ASP A 57 -9.59 0.46 9.60
C ASP A 57 -8.58 1.41 8.94
N TYR A 58 -7.37 0.91 8.67
CA TYR A 58 -6.27 1.65 8.05
C TYR A 58 -5.63 0.86 6.91
N CYS A 59 -5.12 1.59 5.91
CA CYS A 59 -4.25 1.07 4.87
C CYS A 59 -2.98 1.93 4.81
N ILE A 60 -1.83 1.31 5.01
CA ILE A 60 -0.51 1.93 4.85
C ILE A 60 0.04 1.49 3.50
N ASN A 61 0.14 2.44 2.56
CA ASN A 61 0.68 2.18 1.23
C ASN A 61 2.20 2.34 1.22
N CYS A 62 2.92 1.22 1.31
CA CYS A 62 4.38 1.17 1.11
C CYS A 62 4.75 0.65 -0.29
N ALA A 63 3.77 0.32 -1.14
CA ALA A 63 4.02 -0.08 -2.51
C ALA A 63 4.35 1.14 -3.36
N ALA A 64 5.53 1.11 -3.99
CA ALA A 64 5.99 2.15 -4.90
C ALA A 64 6.99 1.58 -5.91
N TYR A 65 7.06 2.19 -7.07
CA TYR A 65 8.17 2.07 -8.01
C TYR A 65 9.26 3.06 -7.58
N THR A 66 10.35 2.55 -7.00
CA THR A 66 11.38 3.36 -6.33
C THR A 66 12.71 3.43 -7.08
N ASN A 67 12.81 2.80 -8.25
CA ASN A 67 14.01 2.92 -9.08
C ASN A 67 13.97 4.23 -9.86
N VAL A 68 14.56 5.29 -9.29
CA VAL A 68 14.54 6.66 -9.86
C VAL A 68 15.14 6.71 -11.26
N GLU A 69 16.33 6.12 -11.45
CA GLU A 69 17.01 6.12 -12.76
C GLU A 69 16.14 5.42 -13.82
N GLN A 70 15.51 4.31 -13.46
CA GLN A 70 14.63 3.60 -14.39
C GLN A 70 13.30 4.31 -14.58
N ALA A 71 12.82 5.09 -13.62
CA ALA A 71 11.58 5.88 -13.76
C ALA A 71 11.72 7.00 -14.80
N GLU A 72 12.93 7.50 -15.05
CA GLU A 72 13.21 8.44 -16.13
C GLU A 72 13.09 7.80 -17.53
N VAL A 73 13.29 6.48 -17.60
CA VAL A 73 13.27 5.70 -18.85
C VAL A 73 11.90 5.04 -19.06
N ASP A 74 11.33 4.48 -18.00
CA ASP A 74 10.07 3.74 -17.97
C ASP A 74 9.01 4.52 -17.19
N VAL A 75 8.68 5.69 -17.76
CA VAL A 75 7.72 6.62 -17.19
C VAL A 75 6.34 5.97 -17.04
N ASP A 76 5.94 5.14 -17.99
CA ASP A 76 4.63 4.48 -17.99
C ASP A 76 4.47 3.53 -16.80
N GLU A 77 5.46 2.68 -16.52
CA GLU A 77 5.41 1.78 -15.36
C GLU A 77 5.50 2.56 -14.04
N ALA A 78 6.33 3.62 -13.99
CA ALA A 78 6.38 4.50 -12.82
C ALA A 78 5.03 5.17 -12.54
N PHE A 79 4.34 5.70 -13.56
CA PHE A 79 3.00 6.27 -13.44
C PHE A 79 1.96 5.22 -13.05
N LYS A 80 2.04 4.01 -13.64
CA LYS A 80 1.12 2.92 -13.36
C LYS A 80 1.12 2.55 -11.88
N VAL A 81 2.29 2.49 -11.25
CA VAL A 81 2.38 2.13 -9.82
C VAL A 81 2.15 3.36 -8.93
N ASN A 82 2.90 4.44 -9.15
CA ASN A 82 2.96 5.57 -8.22
C ASN A 82 1.78 6.55 -8.35
N ALA A 83 1.01 6.50 -9.44
CA ALA A 83 -0.16 7.36 -9.62
C ALA A 83 -1.45 6.53 -9.79
N GLU A 84 -1.53 5.66 -10.81
CA GLU A 84 -2.71 4.84 -11.08
C GLU A 84 -3.00 3.86 -9.93
N GLY A 85 -1.98 3.17 -9.43
CA GLY A 85 -2.11 2.26 -8.29
C GLY A 85 -2.58 2.97 -7.01
N VAL A 86 -2.05 4.16 -6.74
CA VAL A 86 -2.48 4.97 -5.60
C VAL A 86 -3.93 5.43 -5.77
N ARG A 87 -4.34 5.83 -6.98
CA ARG A 87 -5.73 6.20 -7.30
C ARG A 87 -6.69 5.04 -7.04
N VAL A 88 -6.35 3.84 -7.50
CA VAL A 88 -7.14 2.62 -7.27
C VAL A 88 -7.27 2.34 -5.77
N LEU A 89 -6.17 2.38 -5.03
CA LEU A 89 -6.15 2.13 -3.60
C LEU A 89 -6.96 3.16 -2.82
N ALA A 90 -6.83 4.45 -3.16
CA ALA A 90 -7.59 5.54 -2.55
C ALA A 90 -9.10 5.38 -2.75
N HIS A 91 -9.52 4.98 -3.95
CA HIS A 91 -10.93 4.72 -4.25
C HIS A 91 -11.46 3.50 -3.46
N ALA A 92 -10.69 2.41 -3.38
CA ALA A 92 -11.06 1.25 -2.58
C ALA A 92 -11.17 1.60 -1.08
N CYS A 93 -10.22 2.38 -0.55
CA CYS A 93 -10.26 2.86 0.83
C CYS A 93 -11.50 3.72 1.09
N GLN A 94 -11.84 4.64 0.18
CA GLN A 94 -13.02 5.49 0.30
C GLN A 94 -14.32 4.66 0.37
N LEU A 95 -14.48 3.68 -0.53
CA LEU A 95 -15.66 2.82 -0.56
C LEU A 95 -15.80 1.94 0.69
N ALA A 96 -14.67 1.51 1.25
CA ALA A 96 -14.62 0.67 2.46
C ALA A 96 -14.54 1.47 3.77
N ASN A 97 -14.56 2.82 3.71
CA ASN A 97 -14.37 3.70 4.87
C ASN A 97 -13.06 3.43 5.64
N VAL A 98 -11.97 3.19 4.91
CA VAL A 98 -10.62 2.93 5.42
C VAL A 98 -9.78 4.21 5.34
N VAL A 99 -9.01 4.50 6.38
CA VAL A 99 -8.05 5.60 6.36
C VAL A 99 -6.80 5.19 5.58
N LEU A 100 -6.49 5.90 4.49
CA LEU A 100 -5.28 5.69 3.70
C LEU A 100 -4.12 6.55 4.21
N ILE A 101 -2.99 5.91 4.51
CA ILE A 101 -1.69 6.54 4.78
C ILE A 101 -0.79 6.24 3.58
N HIS A 102 -0.49 7.27 2.79
CA HIS A 102 0.35 7.14 1.60
C HIS A 102 1.73 7.76 1.84
N ILE A 103 2.78 6.94 1.69
CA ILE A 103 4.16 7.38 1.80
C ILE A 103 4.59 7.99 0.48
N SER A 104 5.06 9.23 0.52
CA SER A 104 5.52 9.99 -0.64
C SER A 104 7.03 10.27 -0.53
N THR A 105 7.52 11.23 -1.31
CA THR A 105 8.94 11.60 -1.41
C THR A 105 9.09 13.11 -1.41
N ASP A 106 10.26 13.57 -0.97
CA ASP A 106 10.74 14.94 -1.12
C ASP A 106 10.97 15.34 -2.60
N TYR A 107 11.05 14.39 -3.53
CA TYR A 107 11.24 14.63 -4.97
C TYR A 107 10.03 15.33 -5.64
N VAL A 108 8.99 15.66 -4.87
CA VAL A 108 7.90 16.53 -5.30
C VAL A 108 8.28 18.02 -5.29
N PHE A 109 9.49 18.36 -4.82
CA PHE A 109 10.04 19.71 -4.73
C PHE A 109 11.33 19.86 -5.56
N ASP A 110 11.66 21.10 -5.93
CA ASP A 110 12.87 21.51 -6.68
C ASP A 110 14.03 21.95 -5.77
#